data_AF-A0A971SID4-F1
#
_entry.id   AF-A0A971SID4-F1
#
_cell.length_a   1.000
_cell.length_b   1.000
_cell.length_c   1.000
_cell.angle_alpha   90.00
_cell.angle_beta   90.00
_cell.angle_gamma   90.00
#
_symmetry.space_group_name_H-M   'P 1'
#
loop_
_entity.id
_entity.type
_entity.pdbx_description
1 polymer ?
#
loop_
_entity_poly.entity_id
_entity_poly.type
_entity_poly.pdbx_seq_one_letter_code
_entity_poly.pdbx_strand_id
1 'polypeptide(L)'
;MVAVGRIRSSLAIKKGGKVMNIVNLTPHALNMMPTGPAGPVVTIPPSGQVARCAVDRVQVGTVTVDGITVPVNQTRFGKVSDLPDPRPDTIYVVSALVAQAVPERQDVFIVDDAVRDDQGRIIGARALAHI
;
A
#
# COMPACT_ATOMS: atom_id res chain seq x y z
N MET A 1 31.25 8.73 6.96
CA MET A 1 30.84 9.09 5.59
C MET A 1 29.63 8.23 5.23
N VAL A 2 28.42 8.71 5.53
CA VAL A 2 27.19 7.94 5.32
C VAL A 2 26.78 8.11 3.86
N ALA A 3 26.73 7.01 3.11
CA ALA A 3 26.31 7.00 1.72
C ALA A 3 24.84 7.45 1.63
N VAL A 4 24.63 8.62 1.01
CA VAL A 4 23.30 9.11 0.64
C VAL A 4 22.74 8.18 -0.43
N GLY A 5 21.80 7.33 -0.03
CA GLY A 5 21.15 6.38 -0.92
C GLY A 5 20.38 7.10 -2.03
N ARG A 6 20.70 6.79 -3.29
CA ARG A 6 19.98 7.28 -4.47
C ARG A 6 18.50 6.90 -4.38
N ILE A 7 17.63 7.90 -4.32
CA ILE A 7 16.18 7.74 -4.44
C ILE A 7 15.91 7.34 -5.90
N ARG A 8 15.69 6.05 -6.16
CA ARG A 8 15.20 5.58 -7.46
C ARG A 8 13.68 5.62 -7.41
N SER A 9 13.07 6.40 -8.31
CA SER A 9 11.61 6.55 -8.47
C SER A 9 10.91 5.25 -8.86
N SER A 10 11.67 4.22 -9.25
CA SER A 10 11.14 2.88 -9.47
C SER A 10 12.19 1.81 -9.17
N LEU A 11 11.73 0.69 -8.60
CA LEU A 11 12.59 -0.42 -8.17
C LEU A 11 12.28 -1.68 -8.98
N ALA A 12 13.35 -2.41 -9.32
CA ALA A 12 13.38 -3.67 -10.05
C ALA A 12 13.33 -4.90 -9.10
N ILE A 13 12.32 -5.79 -9.20
CA ILE A 13 12.27 -7.10 -8.52
C ILE A 13 12.38 -8.25 -9.53
N LYS A 14 13.08 -9.35 -9.19
CA LYS A 14 13.13 -10.54 -10.07
C LYS A 14 11.99 -11.52 -9.76
N LYS A 15 11.06 -11.74 -10.70
CA LYS A 15 10.07 -12.84 -10.68
C LYS A 15 10.40 -13.81 -11.82
N GLY A 16 10.73 -15.07 -11.51
CA GLY A 16 11.13 -16.07 -12.52
C GLY A 16 12.36 -15.66 -13.37
N GLY A 17 13.26 -14.82 -12.84
CA GLY A 17 14.42 -14.27 -13.56
C GLY A 17 14.17 -12.95 -14.30
N LYS A 18 12.91 -12.50 -14.44
CA LYS A 18 12.55 -11.25 -15.12
C LYS A 18 12.44 -10.09 -14.15
N VAL A 19 13.02 -8.94 -14.51
CA VAL A 19 13.00 -7.70 -13.73
C VAL A 19 11.64 -7.01 -13.87
N MET A 20 10.98 -6.76 -12.74
CA MET A 20 9.68 -6.11 -12.61
C MET A 20 9.84 -4.73 -11.98
N ASN A 21 9.25 -3.72 -12.61
CA ASN A 21 9.13 -2.36 -12.12
C ASN A 21 8.02 -2.26 -11.06
N ILE A 22 8.30 -1.67 -9.90
CA ILE A 22 7.27 -1.37 -8.90
C ILE A 22 6.91 0.09 -8.91
N VAL A 23 5.61 0.38 -9.03
CA VAL A 23 5.04 1.70 -8.91
C VAL A 23 4.19 1.76 -7.64
N ASN A 24 4.65 2.55 -6.67
CA ASN A 24 3.90 2.79 -5.44
C ASN A 24 2.83 3.86 -5.68
N LEU A 25 1.58 3.43 -5.71
CA LEU A 25 0.39 4.27 -5.85
C LEU A 25 -0.25 4.59 -4.49
N THR A 26 0.55 4.61 -3.43
CA THR A 26 0.14 5.03 -2.08
C THR A 26 0.85 6.32 -1.65
N PRO A 27 0.32 7.07 -0.66
CA PRO A 27 0.90 8.36 -0.26
C PRO A 27 2.24 8.26 0.47
N HIS A 28 2.62 7.08 0.97
CA HIS A 28 3.77 6.90 1.85
C HIS A 28 4.79 5.93 1.24
N ALA A 29 6.06 6.11 1.61
CA ALA A 29 7.11 5.21 1.17
C ALA A 29 6.85 3.79 1.72
N LEU A 30 7.11 2.78 0.89
CA LEU A 30 7.02 1.37 1.31
C LEU A 30 8.40 0.91 1.72
N ASN A 31 8.57 0.53 2.98
CA ASN A 31 9.80 -0.07 3.47
C ASN A 31 9.65 -1.59 3.48
N MET A 32 10.23 -2.25 2.50
CA MET A 32 10.24 -3.70 2.40
C MET A 32 11.39 -4.26 3.25
N MET A 33 11.05 -5.09 4.24
CA MET A 33 11.95 -5.64 5.26
C MET A 33 11.79 -7.17 5.36
N PRO A 34 12.17 -7.97 4.34
CA PRO A 34 11.84 -9.41 4.29
C PRO A 34 12.38 -10.21 5.49
N THR A 35 13.59 -9.88 5.95
CA THR A 35 14.23 -10.52 7.11
C THR A 35 14.00 -9.75 8.42
N GLY A 36 13.18 -8.70 8.41
CA GLY A 36 12.78 -7.93 9.59
C GLY A 36 13.63 -6.67 9.81
N PRO A 37 13.46 -6.01 10.97
CA PRO A 37 13.98 -4.65 11.22
C PRO A 37 15.51 -4.53 11.14
N ALA A 38 16.23 -5.60 11.51
CA ALA A 38 17.69 -5.64 11.49
C ALA A 38 18.27 -6.06 10.12
N GLY A 39 17.40 -6.42 9.17
CA GLY A 39 17.79 -6.88 7.85
C GLY A 39 17.97 -5.76 6.82
N PRO A 40 18.32 -6.11 5.57
CA PRO A 40 18.27 -5.17 4.46
C PRO A 40 16.87 -4.60 4.28
N VAL A 41 16.82 -3.28 4.06
CA VAL A 41 15.60 -2.53 3.78
C VAL A 41 15.61 -2.06 2.35
N VAL A 42 14.49 -2.23 1.68
CA VAL A 42 14.26 -1.72 0.33
C VAL A 42 13.13 -0.71 0.40
N THR A 43 13.45 0.56 0.15
CA THR A 43 12.45 1.64 0.16
C THR A 43 11.96 1.95 -1.24
N ILE A 44 10.64 1.87 -1.44
CA ILE A 44 9.96 2.22 -2.68
C ILE A 44 9.25 3.56 -2.46
N PRO A 45 9.73 4.66 -3.06
CA PRO A 45 9.15 5.98 -2.84
C PRO A 45 7.74 6.06 -3.45
N PRO A 46 6.86 6.94 -2.94
CA PRO A 46 5.61 7.27 -3.63
C PRO A 46 5.88 7.69 -5.07
N SER A 47 5.05 7.23 -6.01
CA SER A 47 5.18 7.61 -7.42
C SER A 47 4.78 9.06 -7.71
N GLY A 48 4.13 9.72 -6.74
CA GLY A 48 3.46 11.01 -6.92
C GLY A 48 2.01 10.88 -7.41
N GLN A 49 1.59 9.69 -7.83
CA GLN A 49 0.20 9.34 -8.13
C GLN A 49 -0.35 8.42 -7.02
N VAL A 50 -1.62 8.59 -6.66
CA VAL A 50 -2.28 7.76 -5.65
C VAL A 50 -3.57 7.19 -6.23
N ALA A 51 -3.65 5.87 -6.37
CA ALA A 51 -4.89 5.22 -6.78
C ALA A 51 -5.92 5.33 -5.65
N ARG A 52 -7.16 5.68 -6.00
CA ARG A 52 -8.24 5.89 -5.04
C ARG A 52 -9.44 5.04 -5.43
N CYS A 53 -10.08 4.46 -4.43
CA CYS A 53 -11.44 3.95 -4.57
C CYS A 53 -12.37 5.07 -4.10
N ALA A 54 -13.43 5.38 -4.84
CA ALA A 54 -14.44 6.32 -4.37
C ALA A 54 -15.04 5.82 -3.04
N VAL A 55 -15.21 6.73 -2.08
CA VAL A 55 -15.67 6.37 -0.74
C VAL A 55 -16.83 7.28 -0.37
N ASP A 56 -18.03 6.72 -0.31
CA ASP A 56 -19.19 7.40 0.26
C ASP A 56 -19.34 6.99 1.71
N ARG A 57 -19.35 7.97 2.61
CA ARG A 57 -19.58 7.76 4.05
C ARG A 57 -20.94 8.30 4.41
N VAL A 58 -21.78 7.45 4.97
CA VAL A 58 -23.12 7.81 5.46
C VAL A 58 -23.16 7.52 6.95
N GLN A 59 -23.55 8.51 7.76
CA GLN A 59 -23.82 8.27 9.17
C GLN A 59 -25.07 7.41 9.29
N VAL A 60 -24.93 6.23 9.91
CA VAL A 60 -26.01 5.25 10.09
C VAL A 60 -26.44 5.13 11.55
N GLY A 61 -25.77 5.82 12.47
CA GLY A 61 -26.15 5.83 13.87
C GLY A 61 -25.21 6.67 14.73
N THR A 62 -25.37 6.50 16.03
CA THR A 62 -24.48 7.07 17.06
C THR A 62 -24.33 6.07 18.21
N VAL A 63 -23.21 6.14 18.91
CA VAL A 63 -22.98 5.42 20.19
C VAL A 63 -22.51 6.42 21.24
N THR A 64 -22.85 6.18 22.51
CA THR A 64 -22.40 7.03 23.62
C THR A 64 -21.31 6.30 24.41
N VAL A 65 -20.16 6.96 24.58
CA VAL A 65 -19.03 6.46 25.39
C VAL A 65 -18.60 7.58 26.33
N ASP A 66 -18.60 7.33 27.64
CA ASP A 66 -18.27 8.33 28.68
C ASP A 66 -19.03 9.66 28.56
N GLY A 67 -20.30 9.59 28.14
CA GLY A 67 -21.15 10.76 27.92
C GLY A 67 -20.90 11.50 26.59
N ILE A 68 -19.97 11.02 25.76
CA ILE A 68 -19.67 11.60 24.44
C ILE A 68 -20.39 10.81 23.36
N THR A 69 -21.16 11.52 22.53
CA THR A 69 -21.82 10.94 21.35
C THR A 69 -20.83 10.81 20.19
N VAL A 70 -20.62 9.59 19.73
CA VAL A 70 -19.72 9.25 18.62
C VAL A 70 -20.55 8.79 17.40
N PRO A 71 -20.38 9.40 16.21
CA PRO A 71 -21.10 8.98 15.01
C PRO A 71 -20.61 7.62 14.51
N VAL A 72 -21.55 6.77 14.10
CA VAL A 72 -21.27 5.50 13.42
C VAL A 72 -21.51 5.70 11.93
N ASN A 73 -20.47 5.57 11.12
CA ASN A 73 -20.53 5.71 9.68
C ASN A 73 -20.45 4.35 8.98
N GLN A 74 -21.34 4.13 8.02
CA GLN A 74 -21.19 3.06 7.05
C GLN A 74 -20.45 3.59 5.83
N THR A 75 -19.45 2.84 5.37
CA THR A 75 -18.66 3.18 4.19
C THR A 75 -19.15 2.36 3.00
N ARG A 76 -19.40 3.02 1.87
CA ARG A 76 -19.67 2.39 0.57
C ARG A 76 -18.51 2.68 -0.37
N PHE A 77 -18.00 1.64 -1.00
CA PHE A 77 -16.90 1.73 -1.95
C PHE A 77 -17.46 1.84 -3.37
N GLY A 78 -16.91 2.76 -4.16
CA GLY A 78 -17.32 3.03 -5.53
C GLY A 78 -16.19 2.77 -6.52
N LYS A 79 -16.23 3.47 -7.66
CA LYS A 79 -15.30 3.28 -8.77
C LYS A 79 -13.85 3.60 -8.35
N VAL A 80 -12.89 2.85 -8.90
CA VAL A 80 -11.46 3.15 -8.79
C VAL A 80 -11.05 4.24 -9.79
N SER A 81 -10.27 5.22 -9.34
CA SER A 81 -9.60 6.24 -10.13
C SER A 81 -8.09 6.18 -9.95
N ASP A 82 -7.36 6.76 -10.90
CA ASP A 82 -5.90 6.94 -10.84
C ASP A 82 -5.10 5.64 -10.69
N LEU A 83 -5.71 4.51 -11.10
CA LEU A 83 -5.05 3.24 -11.32
C LEU A 83 -4.72 3.14 -12.82
N PRO A 84 -3.43 3.19 -13.22
CA PRO A 84 -3.05 3.07 -14.62
C PRO A 84 -3.39 1.70 -15.20
N ASP A 85 -3.51 1.64 -16.52
CA ASP A 85 -3.65 0.38 -17.25
C ASP A 85 -2.43 -0.54 -17.03
N PRO A 86 -2.61 -1.87 -17.16
CA PRO A 86 -1.52 -2.82 -17.06
C PRO A 86 -0.38 -2.50 -18.02
N ARG A 87 0.85 -2.61 -17.54
CA ARG A 87 2.06 -2.40 -18.34
C ARG A 87 2.96 -3.63 -18.26
N PRO A 88 3.66 -3.99 -19.36
CA PRO A 88 4.66 -5.05 -19.32
C PRO A 88 5.66 -4.80 -18.18
N ASP A 89 5.98 -5.88 -17.47
CA ASP A 89 7.01 -5.89 -16.43
C ASP A 89 6.80 -4.82 -15.35
N THR A 90 5.55 -4.49 -15.02
CA THR A 90 5.20 -3.51 -13.99
C THR A 90 4.15 -4.09 -13.05
N ILE A 91 4.31 -3.83 -11.75
CA ILE A 91 3.26 -4.00 -10.75
C ILE A 91 2.96 -2.67 -10.06
N TYR A 92 1.71 -2.51 -9.64
CA TYR A 92 1.23 -1.35 -8.91
C TYR A 92 0.95 -1.74 -7.46
N VAL A 93 1.55 -1.04 -6.50
CA VAL A 93 1.22 -1.24 -5.08
C VAL A 93 0.20 -0.18 -4.66
N VAL A 94 -0.95 -0.62 -4.17
CA VAL A 94 -2.10 0.22 -3.82
C VAL A 94 -2.55 -0.04 -2.37
N SER A 95 -3.63 0.62 -1.93
CA SER A 95 -4.31 0.24 -0.68
C SER A 95 -5.17 -1.01 -0.85
N ALA A 96 -5.40 -1.75 0.23
CA ALA A 96 -6.28 -2.93 0.24
C ALA A 96 -7.68 -2.66 -0.33
N LEU A 97 -8.22 -1.46 -0.09
CA LEU A 97 -9.52 -1.07 -0.65
C LEU A 97 -9.51 -0.97 -2.17
N VAL A 98 -8.44 -0.43 -2.75
CA VAL A 98 -8.30 -0.35 -4.21
C VAL A 98 -8.12 -1.75 -4.79
N ALA A 99 -7.23 -2.57 -4.20
CA ALA A 99 -7.00 -3.93 -4.69
C ALA A 99 -8.27 -4.79 -4.67
N GLN A 100 -9.06 -4.74 -3.58
CA GLN A 100 -10.34 -5.44 -3.48
C GLN A 100 -11.39 -4.96 -4.50
N ALA A 101 -11.28 -3.73 -4.98
CA ALA A 101 -12.20 -3.19 -5.98
C ALA A 101 -11.84 -3.60 -7.42
N VAL A 102 -10.67 -4.22 -7.65
CA VAL A 102 -10.21 -4.71 -8.96
C VAL A 102 -9.59 -6.12 -8.87
N PRO A 103 -10.33 -7.13 -8.35
CA PRO A 103 -9.80 -8.47 -8.11
C PRO A 103 -9.30 -9.18 -9.39
N GLU A 104 -9.72 -8.72 -10.57
CA GLU A 104 -9.26 -9.22 -11.86
C GLU A 104 -7.84 -8.75 -12.24
N ARG A 105 -7.31 -7.70 -11.59
CA ARG A 105 -6.01 -7.10 -11.92
C ARG A 105 -4.86 -7.90 -11.32
N GLN A 106 -4.17 -8.67 -12.16
CA GLN A 106 -3.02 -9.51 -11.80
C GLN A 106 -1.72 -8.72 -11.52
N ASP A 107 -1.71 -7.44 -11.86
CA ASP A 107 -0.59 -6.51 -11.69
C ASP A 107 -0.77 -5.58 -10.48
N VAL A 108 -1.83 -5.74 -9.69
CA VAL A 108 -2.15 -4.90 -8.53
C VAL A 108 -1.88 -5.64 -7.23
N PHE A 109 -1.03 -5.07 -6.38
CA PHE A 109 -0.56 -5.68 -5.15
C PHE A 109 -0.77 -4.76 -3.96
N ILE A 110 -0.71 -5.33 -2.77
CA ILE A 110 -0.64 -4.60 -1.50
C ILE A 110 0.60 -5.01 -0.72
N VAL A 111 0.97 -4.22 0.29
CA VAL A 111 1.90 -4.67 1.33
C VAL A 111 1.25 -5.74 2.20
N ASP A 112 2.05 -6.70 2.63
CA ASP A 112 1.64 -7.81 3.49
C ASP A 112 2.71 -8.10 4.55
N ASP A 113 2.30 -8.78 5.63
CA ASP A 113 3.15 -9.16 6.74
C ASP A 113 3.86 -7.94 7.36
N ALA A 114 3.07 -7.11 8.04
CA ALA A 114 3.52 -5.84 8.60
C ALA A 114 4.61 -6.04 9.66
N VAL A 115 5.74 -5.35 9.48
CA VAL A 115 6.81 -5.28 10.48
C VAL A 115 6.53 -4.15 11.43
N ARG A 116 6.55 -4.45 12.73
CA ARG A 116 6.30 -3.51 13.82
C ARG A 116 7.53 -3.32 14.69
N ASP A 117 7.68 -2.14 15.28
CA ASP A 117 8.66 -1.88 16.33
C ASP A 117 8.13 -2.30 17.71
N ASP A 118 8.96 -2.12 18.74
CA ASP A 118 8.65 -2.49 20.14
C ASP A 118 7.47 -1.69 20.73
N GLN A 119 7.07 -0.59 20.08
CA GLN A 119 5.90 0.21 20.44
C GLN A 119 4.64 -0.21 19.64
N GLY A 120 4.75 -1.25 18.81
CA GLY A 120 3.67 -1.74 17.95
C GLY A 120 3.44 -0.90 16.69
N ARG A 121 4.26 0.12 16.41
CA ARG A 121 4.13 0.99 15.23
C ARG A 121 4.61 0.24 13.99
N ILE A 122 3.88 0.36 12.88
CA ILE A 122 4.29 -0.24 11.61
C ILE A 122 5.50 0.54 11.05
N ILE A 123 6.60 -0.16 10.84
CA ILE A 123 7.86 0.40 10.29
C ILE A 123 8.18 -0.11 8.88
N GLY A 124 7.49 -1.15 8.43
CA GLY A 124 7.66 -1.74 7.10
C GLY A 124 6.77 -2.96 6.88
N ALA A 125 7.07 -3.72 5.84
CA ALA A 125 6.35 -4.94 5.45
C ALA A 125 7.34 -6.01 4.96
N ARG A 126 7.10 -7.29 5.27
CA ARG A 126 7.98 -8.38 4.82
C ARG A 126 7.66 -8.83 3.40
N ALA A 127 6.39 -8.71 3.01
CA ALA A 127 5.88 -9.29 1.78
C ALA A 127 4.98 -8.33 1.00
N LEU A 128 4.68 -8.73 -0.25
CA LEU A 128 3.58 -8.18 -1.03
C LEU A 128 2.53 -9.29 -1.19
N ALA A 129 1.25 -8.92 -1.18
CA ALA A 129 0.15 -9.84 -1.46
C ALA A 129 -0.63 -9.41 -2.71
N HIS A 130 -1.18 -10.40 -3.38
CA HIS A 130 -2.22 -10.28 -4.40
C HIS A 130 -3.54 -10.71 -3.74
N ILE A 131 -4.62 -9.98 -3.98
CA ILE A 131 -5.94 -10.16 -3.33
C ILE A 131 -6.98 -10.53 -4.38
#